data_AF-A0A8H3XCD7-F1
#
_entry.id   AF-A0A8H3XCD7-F1
#
_cell.length_a   1.000
_cell.length_b   1.000
_cell.length_c   1.000
_cell.angle_alpha   90.00
_cell.angle_beta   90.00
_cell.angle_gamma   90.00
#
_symmetry.space_group_name_H-M   'P 1'
#
loop_
_entity.id
_entity.type
_entity.pdbx_description
1 polymer ?
#
loop_
_entity_poly.entity_id
_entity_poly.type
_entity_poly.pdbx_seq_one_letter_code
_entity_poly.pdbx_strand_id
1 'polypeptide(L)'
;MSSERFQIFVKGIEGKTTTYNDITSETKVIEFKKMVEAKTGVDTNQQVLIFVGKQLEDVDPNDRKIIKKLSDYGIIKMSTIHLVVRLLGGVDEKRHDPDSGVELTNEPDMITWDEDPDNLRAKMPCGHAIGPESLTAFCRSLVSEGKFQFFCPYVNPTNDVRCRTEWQYVDIRRIGLLTDDERQFFESKISENYSLRALGVQECPQCSSYCERKDKNRSSVICPICSKKPGAGEFAFCWYCLHKVKSSDGYRCNNNLCGGIDPRLAILKNATLKKVGDVSGVPSCRACPKCGTIIEHDRNCKHMRCPCDQEFCFICLNRRDPQTGWSCGSFNTACNIAPVQTIIPGL
;
A
#
# COMPACT_ATOMS: atom_id res chain seq x y z
N MET A 1 11.78 49.45 -24.77
CA MET A 1 12.95 49.54 -23.88
C MET A 1 13.08 48.20 -23.17
N SER A 2 14.15 47.46 -23.42
CA SER A 2 14.38 46.16 -22.76
C SER A 2 14.62 46.41 -21.28
N SER A 3 13.68 46.03 -20.41
CA SER A 3 13.89 46.09 -18.96
C SER A 3 15.14 45.28 -18.63
N GLU A 4 16.15 45.93 -18.03
CA GLU A 4 17.41 45.29 -17.68
C GLU A 4 17.11 44.14 -16.70
N ARG A 5 17.41 42.91 -17.12
CA ARG A 5 17.25 41.73 -16.27
C ARG A 5 18.40 41.70 -15.27
N PHE A 6 18.07 41.50 -14.00
CA PHE A 6 19.04 41.39 -12.94
C PHE A 6 18.88 40.10 -12.15
N GLN A 7 19.95 39.76 -11.45
CA GLN A 7 20.04 38.56 -10.64
C GLN A 7 19.63 38.84 -9.19
N ILE A 8 18.88 37.94 -8.58
CA ILE A 8 18.61 37.90 -7.14
C ILE A 8 18.76 36.48 -6.60
N PHE A 9 18.80 36.37 -5.27
CA PHE A 9 18.99 35.12 -4.55
C PHE A 9 17.80 34.83 -3.65
N VAL A 10 17.38 33.57 -3.59
CA VAL A 10 16.39 33.08 -2.61
C VAL A 10 17.08 32.05 -1.73
N LYS A 11 17.19 32.33 -0.44
CA LYS A 11 17.65 31.38 0.56
C LYS A 11 16.47 30.52 0.99
N GLY A 12 16.51 29.23 0.67
CA GLY A 12 15.46 28.27 0.99
C GLY A 12 15.53 27.74 2.42
N ILE A 13 14.52 26.93 2.76
CA ILE A 13 14.31 26.31 4.08
C ILE A 13 15.47 25.40 4.54
N GLU A 14 16.18 24.74 3.62
CA GLU A 14 17.33 23.88 3.92
C GLU A 14 18.66 24.67 3.98
N GLY A 15 18.60 26.01 3.97
CA GLY A 15 19.79 26.87 3.88
C GLY A 15 20.39 26.96 2.48
N LYS A 16 19.85 26.23 1.49
CA LYS A 16 20.25 26.26 0.08
C LYS A 16 19.85 27.59 -0.57
N THR A 17 20.83 28.28 -1.16
CA THR A 17 20.59 29.51 -1.94
C THR A 17 20.32 29.16 -3.40
N THR A 18 19.18 29.59 -3.94
CA THR A 18 18.78 29.43 -5.33
C THR A 18 18.86 30.77 -6.06
N THR A 19 19.43 30.76 -7.26
CA THR A 19 19.66 31.97 -8.05
C THR A 19 18.59 32.16 -9.12
N TYR A 20 18.12 33.40 -9.29
CA TYR A 20 17.14 33.81 -10.30
C TYR A 20 17.73 34.93 -11.15
N ASN A 21 17.93 34.68 -12.45
CA ASN A 21 18.65 35.58 -13.37
C ASN A 21 17.74 36.45 -14.24
N ASP A 22 16.44 36.13 -14.30
CA ASP A 22 15.48 36.76 -15.20
C ASP A 22 14.47 37.65 -14.46
N ILE A 23 14.95 38.48 -13.52
CA ILE A 23 14.11 39.40 -12.75
C ILE A 23 14.22 40.81 -13.31
N THR A 24 13.09 41.54 -13.35
CA THR A 24 13.02 42.94 -13.79
C THR A 24 12.44 43.81 -12.68
N SER A 25 12.59 45.14 -12.77
CA SER A 25 11.99 46.08 -11.82
C SER A 25 10.46 45.97 -11.78
N GLU A 26 9.86 45.48 -12.87
CA GLU A 26 8.42 45.35 -13.06
C GLU A 26 7.88 43.97 -12.64
N THR A 27 8.75 43.04 -12.25
CA THR A 27 8.33 41.69 -11.86
C THR A 27 7.39 41.77 -10.66
N LYS A 28 6.18 41.23 -10.82
CA LYS A 28 5.16 41.19 -9.76
C LYS A 28 5.51 40.12 -8.72
N VAL A 29 5.13 40.34 -7.46
CA VAL A 29 5.36 39.35 -6.40
C VAL A 29 4.72 38.00 -6.74
N ILE A 30 3.51 38.01 -7.30
CA ILE A 30 2.80 36.78 -7.69
C ILE A 30 3.50 36.00 -8.82
N GLU A 31 4.09 36.70 -9.78
CA GLU A 31 4.87 36.07 -10.86
C GLU A 31 6.15 35.45 -10.28
N PHE A 32 6.80 36.18 -9.36
CA PHE A 32 7.98 35.69 -8.69
C PHE A 32 7.70 34.45 -7.82
N LYS A 33 6.58 34.39 -7.10
CA LYS A 33 6.17 33.19 -6.34
C LYS A 33 6.00 31.96 -7.23
N LYS A 34 5.43 32.13 -8.44
CA LYS A 34 5.33 31.04 -9.43
C LYS A 34 6.71 30.58 -9.93
N MET A 35 7.64 31.51 -10.13
CA MET A 35 9.02 31.16 -10.49
C MET A 35 9.71 30.38 -9.36
N VAL A 36 9.44 30.75 -8.11
CA VAL A 36 9.95 30.04 -6.93
C VAL A 36 9.34 28.65 -6.85
N GLU A 37 8.02 28.50 -6.98
CA GLU A 37 7.29 27.23 -7.01
C GLU A 37 7.87 26.27 -8.05
N ALA A 38 8.07 26.75 -9.28
CA ALA A 38 8.64 25.94 -10.37
C ALA A 38 10.05 25.42 -10.08
N LYS A 39 10.82 26.08 -9.21
CA LYS A 39 12.20 25.66 -8.85
C LYS A 39 12.29 24.92 -7.52
N THR A 40 11.45 25.25 -6.54
CA THR A 40 11.52 24.70 -5.18
C THR A 40 10.46 23.64 -4.91
N GLY A 41 9.40 23.58 -5.71
CA GLY A 41 8.25 22.69 -5.50
C GLY A 41 7.32 23.10 -4.36
N VAL A 42 7.52 24.28 -3.75
CA VAL A 42 6.65 24.80 -2.68
C VAL A 42 5.51 25.59 -3.31
N ASP A 43 4.26 25.21 -3.04
CA ASP A 43 3.08 25.87 -3.61
C ASP A 43 3.03 27.37 -3.28
N THR A 44 2.55 28.21 -4.20
CA THR A 44 2.50 29.68 -3.98
C THR A 44 1.79 30.12 -2.70
N ASN A 45 0.82 29.34 -2.24
CA ASN A 45 0.03 29.61 -1.02
C ASN A 45 0.78 29.23 0.26
N GLN A 46 1.75 28.33 0.15
CA GLN A 46 2.63 27.90 1.23
C GLN A 46 3.91 28.75 1.29
N GLN A 47 4.23 29.51 0.25
CA GLN A 47 5.42 30.36 0.23
C GLN A 47 5.26 31.63 1.08
N VAL A 48 6.19 31.85 2.00
CA VAL A 48 6.40 33.12 2.71
C VAL A 48 7.75 33.67 2.31
N LEU A 49 7.75 34.65 1.40
CA LEU A 49 8.95 35.33 0.96
C LEU A 49 9.20 36.56 1.84
N ILE A 50 10.37 36.65 2.47
CA ILE A 50 10.73 37.70 3.41
C ILE A 50 11.97 38.45 2.90
N PHE A 51 11.88 39.77 2.84
CA PHE A 51 13.00 40.66 2.51
C PHE A 51 13.09 41.78 3.54
N VAL A 52 14.26 41.95 4.18
CA VAL A 52 14.52 42.96 5.23
C VAL A 52 13.41 42.96 6.31
N GLY A 53 13.00 41.77 6.75
CA GLY A 53 11.96 41.59 7.77
C GLY A 53 10.53 41.88 7.30
N LYS A 54 10.31 42.26 6.04
CA LYS A 54 8.97 42.45 5.46
C LYS A 54 8.59 41.24 4.62
N GLN A 55 7.39 40.73 4.84
CA GLN A 55 6.80 39.70 3.98
C GLN A 55 6.35 40.32 2.66
N LEU A 56 6.66 39.66 1.55
CA LEU A 56 6.17 40.03 0.23
C LEU A 56 4.70 39.60 0.10
N GLU A 57 3.85 40.56 -0.25
CA GLU A 57 2.42 40.38 -0.46
C GLU A 57 2.11 40.59 -1.95
N ASP A 58 1.10 39.90 -2.47
CA ASP A 58 0.77 39.97 -3.90
C ASP A 58 0.04 41.29 -4.24
N VAL A 59 -0.69 41.85 -3.27
CA VAL A 59 -1.51 43.06 -3.37
C VAL A 59 -1.25 43.98 -2.18
N ASP A 60 -1.53 45.28 -2.32
CA ASP A 60 -1.46 46.21 -1.20
C ASP A 60 -2.55 45.89 -0.15
N PRO A 61 -2.22 45.83 1.14
CA PRO A 61 -3.19 45.51 2.19
C PRO A 61 -4.29 46.57 2.34
N ASN A 62 -4.05 47.81 1.92
CA ASN A 62 -5.02 48.91 1.99
C ASN A 62 -5.82 49.11 0.69
N ASP A 63 -5.31 48.60 -0.44
CA ASP A 63 -5.98 48.66 -1.73
C ASP A 63 -5.67 47.42 -2.58
N ARG A 64 -6.61 46.47 -2.60
CA ARG A 64 -6.50 45.20 -3.34
C ARG A 64 -6.37 45.37 -4.86
N LYS A 65 -6.58 46.57 -5.40
CA LYS A 65 -6.39 46.87 -6.83
C LYS A 65 -4.92 47.13 -7.17
N ILE A 66 -4.07 47.43 -6.18
CA ILE A 66 -2.65 47.70 -6.37
C ILE A 66 -1.88 46.38 -6.25
N ILE A 67 -1.32 45.92 -7.37
CA ILE A 67 -0.45 44.73 -7.40
C ILE A 67 0.97 45.15 -7.03
N LYS A 68 1.55 44.49 -6.03
CA LYS A 68 2.90 44.79 -5.58
C LYS A 68 3.95 44.16 -6.50
N LYS A 69 5.01 44.93 -6.76
CA LYS A 69 6.20 44.54 -7.52
C LYS A 69 7.37 44.32 -6.56
N LEU A 70 8.39 43.60 -7.02
CA LEU A 70 9.61 43.41 -6.22
C LEU A 70 10.30 44.75 -5.91
N SER A 71 10.24 45.71 -6.84
CA SER A 71 10.77 47.06 -6.66
C SER A 71 10.08 47.85 -5.53
N ASP A 72 8.80 47.60 -5.25
CA ASP A 72 8.06 48.24 -4.15
C ASP A 72 8.62 47.87 -2.76
N TYR A 73 9.30 46.72 -2.68
CA TYR A 73 9.98 46.26 -1.47
C TYR A 73 11.47 46.65 -1.43
N GLY A 74 11.94 47.42 -2.41
CA GLY A 74 13.35 47.82 -2.52
C GLY A 74 14.28 46.69 -2.96
N ILE A 75 13.75 45.65 -3.61
CA ILE A 75 14.55 44.53 -4.11
C ILE A 75 15.31 44.97 -5.36
N ILE A 76 16.64 44.95 -5.27
CA ILE A 76 17.57 45.33 -6.34
C ILE A 76 18.46 44.14 -6.75
N LYS A 77 19.31 44.35 -7.76
CA LYS A 77 20.36 43.40 -8.17
C LYS A 77 21.14 42.88 -6.96
N MET A 78 21.35 41.57 -6.93
CA MET A 78 22.04 40.81 -5.88
C MET A 78 21.35 40.79 -4.51
N SER A 79 20.08 41.20 -4.41
CA SER A 79 19.31 41.06 -3.17
C SER A 79 19.10 39.60 -2.79
N THR A 80 19.03 39.32 -1.49
CA THR A 80 18.72 37.98 -0.96
C THR A 80 17.37 38.00 -0.25
N ILE A 81 16.43 37.21 -0.76
CA ILE A 81 15.10 36.98 -0.19
C ILE A 81 15.15 35.66 0.59
N HIS A 82 14.44 35.56 1.70
CA HIS A 82 14.34 34.31 2.48
C HIS A 82 12.99 33.66 2.17
N LEU A 83 13.02 32.41 1.73
CA LEU A 83 11.84 31.58 1.57
C LEU A 83 11.62 30.78 2.85
N VAL A 84 10.51 31.08 3.52
CA VAL A 84 9.96 30.31 4.62
C VAL A 84 8.71 29.60 4.12
N VAL A 85 8.45 28.39 4.60
CA VAL A 85 7.22 27.66 4.27
C VAL A 85 6.21 27.93 5.37
N ARG A 86 5.04 28.47 5.01
CA ARG A 86 3.84 28.42 5.84
C ARG A 86 3.28 27.02 5.74
N LEU A 87 3.50 26.25 6.81
CA LEU A 87 2.74 25.04 7.05
C LEU A 87 1.33 25.48 7.40
N LEU A 88 0.35 25.10 6.59
CA LEU A 88 -1.04 25.14 7.03
C LEU A 88 -1.14 24.11 8.15
N GLY A 89 -1.33 24.57 9.39
CA GLY A 89 -1.72 23.68 10.48
C GLY A 89 -3.09 23.10 10.13
N GLY A 90 -3.22 21.78 10.21
CA GLY A 90 -4.31 21.03 9.59
C GLY A 90 -3.85 20.38 8.30
N VAL A 91 -3.23 19.20 8.40
CA VAL A 91 -3.61 18.17 7.45
C VAL A 91 -5.13 18.05 7.56
N ASP A 92 -5.87 18.05 6.45
CA ASP A 92 -7.28 17.64 6.49
C ASP A 92 -7.29 16.25 7.10
N GLU A 93 -7.51 16.17 8.41
CA GLU A 93 -7.73 14.90 9.08
C GLU A 93 -8.96 14.33 8.39
N LYS A 94 -8.75 13.19 7.73
CA LYS A 94 -9.81 12.38 7.18
C LYS A 94 -10.71 12.04 8.36
N ARG A 95 -11.85 12.70 8.44
CA ARG A 95 -12.84 12.45 9.48
C ARG A 95 -14.12 11.99 8.80
N HIS A 96 -14.72 10.94 9.35
CA HIS A 96 -16.01 10.49 8.88
C HIS A 96 -17.08 11.46 9.35
N ASP A 97 -17.97 11.84 8.43
CA ASP A 97 -19.23 12.49 8.80
C ASP A 97 -20.10 11.47 9.57
N PRO A 98 -20.77 11.87 10.66
CA PRO A 98 -21.75 11.02 11.35
C PRO A 98 -22.79 10.37 10.43
N ASP A 99 -23.14 11.01 9.30
CA ASP A 99 -24.10 10.53 8.31
C ASP A 99 -23.46 9.70 7.17
N SER A 100 -22.17 9.37 7.25
CA SER A 100 -21.43 8.61 6.22
C SER A 100 -21.87 7.15 6.06
N GLY A 101 -22.78 6.65 6.92
CA GLY A 101 -23.27 5.27 6.88
C GLY A 101 -22.25 4.22 7.31
N VAL A 102 -21.14 4.65 7.93
CA VAL A 102 -20.12 3.80 8.54
C VAL A 102 -20.38 3.73 10.04
N GLU A 103 -20.20 2.56 10.66
CA GLU A 103 -20.34 2.40 12.11
C GLU A 103 -19.16 3.09 12.82
N LEU A 104 -19.43 4.24 13.45
CA LEU A 104 -18.44 5.02 14.18
C LEU A 104 -18.38 4.62 15.65
N THR A 105 -17.19 4.70 16.23
CA THR A 105 -16.92 4.32 17.62
C THR A 105 -15.83 5.19 18.26
N ASN A 106 -15.90 5.30 19.58
CA ASN A 106 -14.86 5.90 20.44
C ASN A 106 -13.81 4.87 20.89
N GLU A 107 -13.91 3.62 20.44
CA GLU A 107 -12.88 2.61 20.71
C GLU A 107 -11.52 3.06 20.15
N PRO A 108 -10.41 2.70 20.83
CA PRO A 108 -9.06 3.07 20.40
C PRO A 108 -8.76 2.59 18.99
N ASP A 109 -8.00 3.39 18.23
CA ASP A 109 -7.43 2.95 16.96
C ASP A 109 -6.58 1.69 17.16
N MET A 110 -6.87 0.63 16.40
CA MET A 110 -6.23 -0.67 16.57
C MET A 110 -4.71 -0.70 16.29
N ILE A 111 -4.16 0.32 15.64
CA ILE A 111 -2.74 0.45 15.29
C ILE A 111 -2.06 1.46 16.21
N THR A 112 -2.61 2.67 16.30
CA THR A 112 -1.99 3.79 17.01
C THR A 112 -2.37 3.85 18.48
N TRP A 113 -3.43 3.13 18.89
CA TRP A 113 -4.05 3.22 20.22
C TRP A 113 -4.54 4.62 20.57
N ASP A 114 -4.82 5.43 19.55
CA ASP A 114 -5.36 6.76 19.73
C ASP A 114 -6.83 6.68 20.18
N GLU A 115 -7.13 7.38 21.27
CA GLU A 115 -8.42 7.40 21.97
C GLU A 115 -9.07 8.79 21.96
N ASP A 116 -8.58 9.73 21.13
CA ASP A 116 -9.13 11.08 21.06
C ASP A 116 -10.66 11.06 20.81
N PRO A 117 -11.50 11.51 21.77
CA PRO A 117 -12.96 11.45 21.66
C PRO A 117 -13.52 12.36 20.55
N ASP A 118 -12.74 13.34 20.10
CA ASP A 118 -13.14 14.23 19.00
C ASP A 118 -12.81 13.65 17.61
N ASN A 119 -12.15 12.48 17.56
CA ASN A 119 -11.77 11.78 16.34
C ASN A 119 -12.41 10.38 16.26
N LEU A 120 -13.66 10.29 15.82
CA LEU A 120 -14.37 9.01 15.73
C LEU A 120 -13.72 8.05 14.71
N ARG A 121 -13.48 6.81 15.15
CA ARG A 121 -12.95 5.74 14.28
C ARG A 121 -14.08 4.92 13.70
N ALA A 122 -13.83 4.30 12.57
CA ALA A 122 -14.78 3.39 11.93
C ALA A 122 -14.52 1.94 12.35
N LYS A 123 -15.59 1.16 12.51
CA LYS A 123 -15.48 -0.29 12.70
C LYS A 123 -15.29 -1.00 11.37
N MET A 124 -14.24 -1.80 11.33
CA MET A 124 -14.04 -2.78 10.26
C MET A 124 -15.03 -3.95 10.41
N PRO A 125 -15.27 -4.76 9.36
CA PRO A 125 -16.15 -5.94 9.45
C PRO A 125 -15.73 -6.95 10.53
N CYS A 126 -14.46 -6.93 10.95
CA CYS A 126 -13.95 -7.73 12.05
C CYS A 126 -14.27 -7.18 13.45
N GLY A 127 -14.98 -6.05 13.54
CA GLY A 127 -15.39 -5.39 14.77
C GLY A 127 -14.38 -4.40 15.36
N HIS A 128 -13.13 -4.38 14.87
CA HIS A 128 -12.07 -3.52 15.40
C HIS A 128 -12.11 -2.11 14.80
N ALA A 129 -11.82 -1.11 15.62
CA ALA A 129 -11.83 0.30 15.26
C ALA A 129 -10.51 0.76 14.61
N ILE A 130 -10.59 1.58 13.56
CA ILE A 130 -9.42 2.19 12.92
C ILE A 130 -9.77 3.54 12.30
N GLY A 131 -8.86 4.50 12.43
CA GLY A 131 -8.94 5.79 11.75
C GLY A 131 -8.61 5.66 10.25
N PRO A 132 -9.18 6.51 9.39
CA PRO A 132 -8.93 6.48 7.96
C PRO A 132 -7.47 6.73 7.58
N GLU A 133 -6.72 7.55 8.32
CA GLU A 133 -5.28 7.74 8.13
C GLU A 133 -4.50 6.47 8.43
N SER A 134 -4.73 5.88 9.61
CA SER A 134 -4.10 4.63 10.04
C SER A 134 -4.37 3.52 9.02
N LEU A 135 -5.63 3.40 8.57
CA LEU A 135 -6.03 2.42 7.56
C LEU A 135 -5.33 2.66 6.23
N THR A 136 -5.31 3.91 5.75
CA THR A 136 -4.68 4.27 4.47
C THR A 136 -3.18 4.00 4.51
N ALA A 137 -2.49 4.44 5.57
CA ALA A 137 -1.06 4.26 5.73
C ALA A 137 -0.68 2.77 5.82
N PHE A 138 -1.43 2.00 6.60
CA PHE A 138 -1.22 0.55 6.72
C PHE A 138 -1.48 -0.18 5.41
N CYS A 139 -2.58 0.10 4.71
CA CYS A 139 -2.85 -0.54 3.43
C CYS A 139 -1.79 -0.16 2.39
N ARG A 140 -1.33 1.10 2.39
CA ARG A 140 -0.30 1.61 1.47
C ARG A 140 1.02 0.88 1.66
N SER A 141 1.43 0.62 2.90
CA SER A 141 2.65 -0.14 3.17
C SER A 141 2.53 -1.58 2.65
N LEU A 142 1.38 -2.25 2.85
CA LEU A 142 1.16 -3.61 2.36
C LEU A 142 1.26 -3.71 0.83
N VAL A 143 0.61 -2.82 0.09
CA VAL A 143 0.67 -2.86 -1.39
C VAL A 143 2.04 -2.47 -1.93
N SER A 144 2.78 -1.63 -1.21
CA SER A 144 4.17 -1.29 -1.55
C SER A 144 5.12 -2.47 -1.29
N GLU A 145 4.80 -3.34 -0.34
CA GLU A 145 5.51 -4.60 -0.08
C GLU A 145 5.15 -5.73 -1.06
N GLY A 146 4.34 -5.47 -2.09
CA GLY A 146 3.93 -6.48 -3.06
C GLY A 146 2.75 -7.35 -2.61
N LYS A 147 2.06 -6.98 -1.52
CA LYS A 147 0.82 -7.66 -1.09
C LYS A 147 -0.38 -7.08 -1.85
N PHE A 148 -1.42 -7.89 -1.99
CA PHE A 148 -2.69 -7.50 -2.63
C PHE A 148 -3.90 -7.98 -1.80
N GLN A 149 -3.65 -8.66 -0.68
CA GLN A 149 -4.65 -9.07 0.30
C GLN A 149 -4.40 -8.30 1.60
N PHE A 150 -5.48 -7.90 2.25
CA PHE A 150 -5.44 -7.08 3.46
C PHE A 150 -6.01 -7.89 4.61
N PHE A 151 -5.33 -7.86 5.76
CA PHE A 151 -5.76 -8.57 6.96
C PHE A 151 -5.71 -7.65 8.14
N CYS A 152 -6.65 -7.83 9.07
CA CYS A 152 -6.69 -7.07 10.31
C CYS A 152 -5.39 -7.26 11.10
N PRO A 153 -4.67 -6.17 11.42
CA PRO A 153 -3.42 -6.21 12.17
C PRO A 153 -3.62 -6.35 13.69
N TYR A 154 -4.86 -6.22 14.19
CA TYR A 154 -5.15 -6.19 15.62
C TYR A 154 -4.61 -7.42 16.35
N VAL A 155 -3.97 -7.14 17.47
CA VAL A 155 -3.48 -8.10 18.45
C VAL A 155 -4.13 -7.76 19.77
N ASN A 156 -4.80 -8.73 20.37
CA ASN A 156 -5.42 -8.52 21.67
C ASN A 156 -4.31 -8.37 22.73
N PRO A 157 -4.26 -7.24 23.46
CA PRO A 157 -3.18 -6.95 24.39
C PRO A 157 -3.17 -7.85 25.63
N THR A 158 -4.27 -8.52 25.94
CA THR A 158 -4.40 -9.36 27.14
C THR A 158 -3.99 -10.81 26.92
N ASN A 159 -4.10 -11.33 25.69
CA ASN A 159 -3.87 -12.75 25.40
C ASN A 159 -3.04 -13.01 24.12
N ASP A 160 -2.52 -11.96 23.47
CA ASP A 160 -1.69 -12.01 22.25
C ASP A 160 -2.37 -12.73 21.05
N VAL A 161 -3.70 -12.88 21.09
CA VAL A 161 -4.47 -13.48 20.01
C VAL A 161 -4.63 -12.47 18.88
N ARG A 162 -4.29 -12.88 17.66
CA ARG A 162 -4.38 -12.04 16.45
C ARG A 162 -5.71 -12.24 15.73
N CYS A 163 -6.36 -11.15 15.33
CA CYS A 163 -7.64 -11.21 14.61
C CYS A 163 -7.49 -11.85 13.21
N ARG A 164 -6.59 -11.32 12.37
CA ARG A 164 -6.31 -11.81 11.00
C ARG A 164 -7.52 -12.01 10.08
N THR A 165 -8.66 -11.38 10.37
CA THR A 165 -9.80 -11.38 9.44
C THR A 165 -9.40 -10.67 8.14
N GLU A 166 -9.74 -11.24 6.99
CA GLU A 166 -9.46 -10.65 5.68
C GLU A 166 -10.38 -9.45 5.43
N TRP A 167 -9.80 -8.33 5.01
CA TRP A 167 -10.51 -7.12 4.62
C TRP A 167 -10.67 -7.07 3.12
N GLN A 168 -11.89 -6.78 2.66
CA GLN A 168 -12.14 -6.58 1.24
C GLN A 168 -11.74 -5.16 0.85
N TYR A 169 -11.26 -4.98 -0.39
CA TYR A 169 -10.88 -3.65 -0.87
C TYR A 169 -12.05 -2.66 -0.86
N VAL A 170 -13.29 -3.15 -1.00
CA VAL A 170 -14.51 -2.32 -0.87
C VAL A 170 -14.64 -1.72 0.52
N ASP A 171 -14.28 -2.46 1.58
CA ASP A 171 -14.33 -1.96 2.96
C ASP A 171 -13.23 -0.91 3.18
N ILE A 172 -12.03 -1.14 2.63
CA ILE A 172 -10.91 -0.20 2.70
C ILE A 172 -11.26 1.10 1.97
N ARG A 173 -11.89 1.01 0.80
CA ARG A 173 -12.34 2.18 0.04
C ARG A 173 -13.43 2.96 0.78
N ARG A 174 -14.38 2.25 1.41
CA ARG A 174 -15.46 2.87 2.19
C ARG A 174 -14.94 3.57 3.44
N ILE A 175 -14.01 2.95 4.16
CA ILE A 175 -13.56 3.42 5.48
C ILE A 175 -12.36 4.36 5.38
N GLY A 176 -11.46 4.19 4.41
CA GLY A 176 -10.20 4.93 4.33
C GLY A 176 -10.29 6.37 3.81
N LEU A 177 -11.49 6.85 3.43
CA LEU A 177 -11.73 8.18 2.83
C LEU A 177 -10.65 8.50 1.77
N LEU A 178 -10.46 7.58 0.83
CA LEU A 178 -9.37 7.63 -0.14
C LEU A 178 -9.61 8.72 -1.19
N THR A 179 -8.62 9.57 -1.41
CA THR A 179 -8.64 10.55 -2.52
C THR A 179 -8.62 9.83 -3.89
N ASP A 180 -8.92 10.53 -4.98
CA ASP A 180 -8.85 9.94 -6.32
C ASP A 180 -7.44 9.40 -6.65
N ASP A 181 -6.39 10.16 -6.29
CA ASP A 181 -5.00 9.76 -6.48
C ASP A 181 -4.64 8.51 -5.66
N GLU A 182 -5.12 8.43 -4.41
CA GLU A 182 -4.91 7.26 -3.56
C GLU A 182 -5.62 6.04 -4.11
N ARG A 183 -6.86 6.19 -4.58
CA ARG A 183 -7.60 5.12 -5.24
C ARG A 183 -6.85 4.60 -6.46
N GLN A 184 -6.40 5.50 -7.33
CA GLN A 184 -5.62 5.12 -8.51
C GLN A 184 -4.32 4.39 -8.12
N PHE A 185 -3.60 4.86 -7.10
CA PHE A 185 -2.41 4.20 -6.59
C PHE A 185 -2.71 2.78 -6.09
N PHE A 186 -3.74 2.62 -5.24
CA PHE A 186 -4.14 1.33 -4.70
C PHE A 186 -4.58 0.36 -5.80
N GLU A 187 -5.49 0.77 -6.67
CA GLU A 187 -6.03 -0.08 -7.74
C GLU A 187 -4.93 -0.52 -8.71
N SER A 188 -4.04 0.39 -9.10
CA SER A 188 -2.88 0.07 -9.95
C SER A 188 -1.94 -0.92 -9.26
N LYS A 189 -1.57 -0.67 -7.99
CA LYS A 189 -0.63 -1.54 -7.26
C LYS A 189 -1.23 -2.90 -6.94
N ILE A 190 -2.50 -2.98 -6.57
CA ILE A 190 -3.20 -4.25 -6.34
C ILE A 190 -3.22 -5.07 -7.64
N SER A 191 -3.56 -4.44 -8.77
CA SER A 191 -3.59 -5.09 -10.08
C SER A 191 -2.19 -5.55 -10.54
N GLU A 192 -1.17 -4.71 -10.36
CA GLU A 192 0.23 -5.05 -10.64
C GLU A 192 0.68 -6.23 -9.77
N ASN A 193 0.51 -6.16 -8.45
CA ASN A 193 0.90 -7.23 -7.52
C ASN A 193 0.17 -8.55 -7.80
N TYR A 194 -1.12 -8.47 -8.17
CA TYR A 194 -1.90 -9.63 -8.59
C TYR A 194 -1.35 -10.24 -9.88
N SER A 195 -1.05 -9.40 -10.88
CA SER A 195 -0.52 -9.81 -12.19
C SER A 195 0.89 -10.41 -12.09
N LEU A 196 1.78 -9.80 -11.30
CA LEU A 196 3.13 -10.30 -11.04
C LEU A 196 3.10 -11.69 -10.40
N ARG A 197 2.16 -11.91 -9.46
CA ARG A 197 1.92 -13.24 -8.89
C ARG A 197 1.37 -14.23 -9.90
N ALA A 198 0.47 -13.83 -10.79
CA ALA A 198 -0.10 -14.69 -11.82
C ALA A 198 0.94 -15.09 -12.88
N LEU A 199 1.90 -14.22 -13.18
CA LEU A 199 2.98 -14.42 -14.15
C LEU A 199 4.21 -15.14 -13.56
N GLY A 200 4.24 -15.38 -12.24
CA GLY A 200 5.36 -16.08 -11.61
C GLY A 200 6.66 -15.28 -11.63
N VAL A 201 6.58 -13.95 -11.57
CA VAL A 201 7.72 -13.03 -11.56
C VAL A 201 7.72 -12.18 -10.29
N GLN A 202 8.90 -11.79 -9.81
CA GLN A 202 9.07 -10.99 -8.60
C GLN A 202 10.04 -9.84 -8.83
N GLU A 203 9.76 -8.68 -8.26
CA GLU A 203 10.63 -7.52 -8.37
C GLU A 203 11.87 -7.66 -7.48
N CYS A 204 13.04 -7.34 -8.02
CA CYS A 204 14.28 -7.33 -7.25
C CYS A 204 14.31 -6.14 -6.29
N PRO A 205 14.46 -6.34 -4.97
CA PRO A 205 14.43 -5.26 -3.97
C PRO A 205 15.63 -4.29 -4.06
N GLN A 206 16.66 -4.62 -4.86
CA GLN A 206 17.85 -3.78 -5.02
C GLN A 206 17.90 -2.99 -6.33
N CYS A 207 17.19 -3.44 -7.38
CA CYS A 207 17.27 -2.79 -8.70
C CYS A 207 15.93 -2.65 -9.42
N SER A 208 14.83 -3.01 -8.76
CA SER A 208 13.47 -2.93 -9.32
C SER A 208 13.27 -3.68 -10.63
N SER A 209 14.17 -4.61 -10.94
CA SER A 209 14.08 -5.41 -12.16
C SER A 209 13.31 -6.70 -11.87
N TYR A 210 12.43 -7.08 -12.80
CA TYR A 210 11.64 -8.29 -12.67
C TYR A 210 12.51 -9.56 -12.83
N CYS A 211 12.36 -10.48 -11.90
CA CYS A 211 13.10 -11.72 -11.80
C CYS A 211 12.14 -12.91 -11.79
N GLU A 212 12.39 -13.88 -12.66
CA GLU A 212 11.63 -15.13 -12.69
C GLU A 212 12.30 -16.19 -11.80
N ARG A 213 11.48 -17.00 -11.13
CA ARG A 213 11.99 -18.13 -10.35
C ARG A 213 12.18 -19.36 -11.24
N LYS A 214 13.42 -19.62 -11.63
CA LYS A 214 13.80 -20.80 -12.44
C LYS A 214 13.55 -22.13 -11.73
N ASP A 215 13.73 -22.18 -10.42
CA ASP A 215 13.53 -23.40 -9.62
C ASP A 215 12.35 -23.23 -8.64
N LYS A 216 11.26 -23.93 -8.93
CA LYS A 216 10.04 -23.90 -8.14
C LYS A 216 10.20 -24.56 -6.76
N ASN A 217 11.23 -25.36 -6.52
CA ASN A 217 11.49 -25.96 -5.21
C ASN A 217 12.30 -25.03 -4.29
N ARG A 218 12.84 -23.95 -4.85
CA ARG A 218 13.68 -23.00 -4.13
C ARG A 218 12.87 -21.76 -3.75
N SER A 219 12.91 -21.38 -2.48
CA SER A 219 12.19 -20.20 -1.94
C SER A 219 12.94 -18.87 -2.17
N SER A 220 13.98 -18.86 -3.00
CA SER A 220 14.84 -17.72 -3.27
C SER A 220 15.09 -17.56 -4.77
N VAL A 221 15.30 -16.31 -5.18
CA VAL A 221 15.52 -15.92 -6.56
C VAL A 221 16.80 -15.12 -6.67
N ILE A 222 17.56 -15.40 -7.72
CA ILE A 222 18.80 -14.69 -8.04
C ILE A 222 18.44 -13.60 -9.03
N CYS A 223 18.79 -12.35 -8.71
CA CYS A 223 18.60 -11.26 -9.66
C CYS A 223 19.70 -11.30 -10.73
N PRO A 224 19.36 -11.47 -12.02
CA PRO A 224 20.37 -11.56 -13.07
C PRO A 224 21.08 -10.22 -13.33
N ILE A 225 20.46 -9.09 -12.96
CA ILE A 225 21.01 -7.75 -13.20
C ILE A 225 21.96 -7.37 -12.06
N CYS A 226 21.53 -7.50 -10.80
CA CYS A 226 22.41 -7.24 -9.66
C CYS A 226 23.61 -8.18 -9.61
N SER A 227 23.44 -9.44 -9.98
CA SER A 227 24.53 -10.44 -9.96
C SER A 227 25.54 -10.29 -11.11
N LYS A 228 25.22 -9.48 -12.14
CA LYS A 228 26.12 -9.19 -13.26
C LYS A 228 26.88 -7.88 -13.13
N LYS A 229 26.65 -7.09 -12.06
CA LYS A 229 27.36 -5.83 -11.85
C LYS A 229 28.83 -6.10 -11.51
N PRO A 230 29.81 -5.37 -12.10
CA PRO A 230 31.23 -5.59 -11.84
C PRO A 230 31.55 -5.42 -10.35
N GLY A 231 32.13 -6.44 -9.72
CA GLY A 231 32.49 -6.42 -8.30
C GLY A 231 31.34 -6.66 -7.30
N ALA A 232 30.08 -6.71 -7.76
CA ALA A 232 28.95 -7.12 -6.94
C ALA A 232 28.79 -8.63 -7.08
N GLY A 233 29.12 -9.40 -6.03
CA GLY A 233 28.88 -10.83 -6.01
C GLY A 233 27.40 -11.19 -6.25
N GLU A 234 27.09 -12.48 -6.28
CA GLU A 234 25.73 -12.95 -6.55
C GLU A 234 24.69 -12.35 -5.59
N PHE A 235 23.66 -11.72 -6.15
CA PHE A 235 22.57 -11.14 -5.39
C PHE A 235 21.34 -12.03 -5.48
N ALA A 236 21.05 -12.73 -4.38
CA ALA A 236 19.84 -13.52 -4.21
C ALA A 236 18.94 -12.91 -3.11
N PHE A 237 17.65 -13.12 -3.23
CA PHE A 237 16.65 -12.70 -2.26
C PHE A 237 15.54 -13.74 -2.10
N CYS A 238 14.85 -13.74 -0.97
CA CYS A 238 13.75 -14.65 -0.72
C CYS A 238 12.53 -14.27 -1.56
N TRP A 239 11.93 -15.24 -2.23
CA TRP A 239 10.70 -15.06 -3.02
C TRP A 239 9.53 -14.54 -2.18
N TYR A 240 9.47 -14.90 -0.90
CA TYR A 240 8.33 -14.63 -0.02
C TYR A 240 8.47 -13.35 0.80
N CYS A 241 9.65 -13.06 1.34
CA CYS A 241 9.87 -11.88 2.19
C CYS A 241 10.84 -10.85 1.63
N LEU A 242 11.33 -11.06 0.41
CA LEU A 242 12.29 -10.18 -0.29
C LEU A 242 13.62 -9.94 0.44
N HIS A 243 13.84 -10.61 1.57
CA HIS A 243 15.07 -10.48 2.34
C HIS A 243 16.26 -10.99 1.54
N LYS A 244 17.40 -10.32 1.66
CA LYS A 244 18.64 -10.75 1.00
C LYS A 244 19.03 -12.13 1.50
N VAL A 245 19.32 -13.02 0.57
CA VAL A 245 19.72 -14.41 0.83
C VAL A 245 21.16 -14.58 0.39
N LYS A 246 21.96 -15.29 1.20
CA LYS A 246 23.35 -15.61 0.87
C LYS A 246 23.46 -17.02 0.29
N SER A 247 24.39 -17.20 -0.64
CA SER A 247 24.74 -18.52 -1.17
C SER A 247 25.31 -19.45 -0.10
N SER A 248 26.01 -18.89 0.91
CA SER A 248 26.54 -19.62 2.07
C SER A 248 25.46 -20.38 2.85
N ASP A 249 24.22 -19.87 2.84
CA ASP A 249 23.11 -20.41 3.65
C ASP A 249 22.29 -21.43 2.84
N GLY A 250 22.86 -21.98 1.75
CA GLY A 250 22.17 -22.86 0.81
C GLY A 250 20.97 -22.18 0.15
N TYR A 251 21.01 -20.85 0.08
CA TYR A 251 19.94 -19.98 -0.37
C TYR A 251 18.61 -20.08 0.40
N ARG A 252 18.70 -20.46 1.67
CA ARG A 252 17.55 -20.44 2.57
C ARG A 252 17.34 -19.05 3.12
N CYS A 253 16.07 -18.71 3.33
CA CYS A 253 15.72 -17.47 4.01
C CYS A 253 16.06 -17.59 5.49
N ASN A 254 16.86 -16.65 6.00
CA ASN A 254 17.25 -16.54 7.41
C ASN A 254 16.43 -15.47 8.18
N ASN A 255 15.44 -14.86 7.54
CA ASN A 255 14.52 -13.95 8.20
C ASN A 255 13.60 -14.76 9.13
N ASN A 256 13.74 -14.56 10.44
CA ASN A 256 12.96 -15.26 11.47
C ASN A 256 11.45 -15.00 11.39
N LEU A 257 11.02 -13.97 10.65
CA LEU A 257 9.61 -13.68 10.35
C LEU A 257 9.10 -14.39 9.08
N CYS A 258 9.99 -15.06 8.34
CA CYS A 258 9.69 -15.76 7.10
C CYS A 258 9.98 -17.25 7.24
N GLY A 259 8.92 -18.04 7.46
CA GLY A 259 9.01 -19.50 7.63
C GLY A 259 9.45 -20.31 6.39
N GLY A 260 9.88 -19.65 5.31
CA GLY A 260 10.38 -20.31 4.08
C GLY A 260 9.34 -21.12 3.30
N ILE A 261 8.09 -21.10 3.74
CA ILE A 261 6.94 -21.84 3.24
C ILE A 261 5.84 -20.83 2.94
N ASP A 262 5.05 -21.04 1.88
CA ASP A 262 3.90 -20.20 1.58
C ASP A 262 2.99 -20.10 2.83
N PRO A 263 2.71 -18.88 3.36
CA PRO A 263 1.93 -18.70 4.58
C PRO A 263 0.55 -19.37 4.54
N ARG A 264 -0.01 -19.58 3.35
CA ARG A 264 -1.28 -20.29 3.13
C ARG A 264 -1.20 -21.77 3.53
N LEU A 265 -0.03 -22.40 3.47
CA LEU A 265 0.16 -23.78 3.93
C LEU A 265 0.04 -23.90 5.46
N ALA A 266 0.41 -22.86 6.20
CA ALA A 266 0.18 -22.81 7.65
C ALA A 266 -1.32 -22.72 7.97
N ILE A 267 -2.09 -21.99 7.15
CA ILE A 267 -3.56 -21.90 7.27
C ILE A 267 -4.19 -23.27 7.04
N LEU A 268 -3.77 -23.98 5.98
CA LEU A 268 -4.27 -25.33 5.68
C LEU A 268 -3.89 -26.35 6.77
N LYS A 269 -2.66 -26.27 7.30
CA LYS A 269 -2.18 -27.17 8.36
C LYS A 269 -2.90 -26.95 9.69
N ASN A 270 -3.22 -25.70 10.01
CA ASN A 270 -3.89 -25.31 11.25
C ASN A 270 -5.42 -25.24 11.12
N ALA A 271 -5.97 -25.66 9.98
CA ALA A 271 -7.41 -25.66 9.75
C ALA A 271 -8.13 -26.56 10.76
N THR A 272 -9.11 -26.00 11.46
CA THR A 272 -9.99 -26.76 12.36
C THR A 272 -10.77 -27.81 11.58
N LEU A 273 -11.07 -28.94 12.21
CA LEU A 273 -11.90 -29.97 11.59
C LEU A 273 -13.38 -29.64 11.83
N LYS A 274 -14.18 -29.71 10.77
CA LYS A 274 -15.62 -29.51 10.82
C LYS A 274 -16.38 -30.66 10.20
N LYS A 275 -17.70 -30.66 10.41
CA LYS A 275 -18.63 -31.59 9.78
C LYS A 275 -19.23 -30.92 8.54
N VAL A 276 -19.18 -31.61 7.40
CA VAL A 276 -19.78 -31.17 6.14
C VAL A 276 -20.77 -32.24 5.69
N GLY A 277 -22.07 -31.93 5.73
CA GLY A 277 -23.12 -32.93 5.57
C GLY A 277 -22.99 -34.04 6.62
N ASP A 278 -22.93 -35.31 6.19
CA ASP A 278 -22.76 -36.46 7.09
C ASP A 278 -21.29 -36.84 7.34
N VAL A 279 -20.33 -36.12 6.74
CA VAL A 279 -18.90 -36.44 6.83
C VAL A 279 -18.23 -35.56 7.89
N SER A 280 -17.75 -36.17 8.97
CA SER A 280 -16.99 -35.53 10.04
C SER A 280 -15.48 -35.62 9.80
N GLY A 281 -14.73 -34.58 10.20
CA GLY A 281 -13.26 -34.56 10.06
C GLY A 281 -12.76 -33.87 8.80
N VAL A 282 -13.59 -33.03 8.17
CA VAL A 282 -13.21 -32.27 6.98
C VAL A 282 -12.51 -30.98 7.41
N PRO A 283 -11.34 -30.63 6.86
CA PRO A 283 -10.69 -29.35 7.12
C PRO A 283 -11.63 -28.17 6.85
N SER A 284 -11.64 -27.17 7.72
CA SER A 284 -12.53 -26.00 7.62
C SER A 284 -12.26 -25.16 6.37
N CYS A 285 -11.03 -25.17 5.89
CA CYS A 285 -10.59 -24.52 4.66
C CYS A 285 -9.73 -25.45 3.78
N ARG A 286 -9.77 -25.24 2.46
CA ARG A 286 -8.97 -25.97 1.47
C ARG A 286 -8.47 -25.05 0.36
N ALA A 287 -7.37 -25.40 -0.30
CA ALA A 287 -6.90 -24.66 -1.47
C ALA A 287 -7.57 -25.18 -2.75
N CYS A 288 -7.89 -24.27 -3.67
CA CYS A 288 -8.35 -24.64 -5.01
C CYS A 288 -7.30 -25.53 -5.70
N PRO A 289 -7.69 -26.70 -6.25
CA PRO A 289 -6.77 -27.58 -6.97
C PRO A 289 -6.16 -26.99 -8.26
N LYS A 290 -6.62 -25.82 -8.73
CA LYS A 290 -6.13 -25.17 -9.96
C LYS A 290 -5.28 -23.93 -9.66
N CYS A 291 -5.85 -22.94 -8.97
CA CYS A 291 -5.19 -21.64 -8.73
C CYS A 291 -4.67 -21.45 -7.30
N GLY A 292 -4.94 -22.40 -6.39
CA GLY A 292 -4.43 -22.33 -5.04
C GLY A 292 -5.08 -21.29 -4.11
N THR A 293 -6.20 -20.68 -4.52
CA THR A 293 -7.02 -19.82 -3.65
C THR A 293 -7.54 -20.62 -2.46
N ILE A 294 -7.40 -20.09 -1.25
CA ILE A 294 -7.96 -20.72 -0.05
C ILE A 294 -9.46 -20.47 -0.04
N ILE A 295 -10.21 -21.54 0.12
CA ILE A 295 -11.66 -21.58 0.05
C ILE A 295 -12.13 -22.14 1.38
N GLU A 296 -12.99 -21.37 2.05
CA GLU A 296 -13.75 -21.84 3.20
C GLU A 296 -15.14 -22.31 2.73
N HIS A 297 -15.62 -23.36 3.38
CA HIS A 297 -16.89 -23.99 3.05
C HIS A 297 -17.99 -23.53 4.00
N ASP A 298 -18.88 -22.65 3.56
CA ASP A 298 -19.90 -22.02 4.43
C ASP A 298 -21.33 -22.58 4.19
N ARG A 299 -21.55 -23.37 3.13
CA ARG A 299 -22.88 -23.88 2.74
C ARG A 299 -22.94 -25.40 2.73
N ASN A 300 -24.11 -26.01 2.88
CA ASN A 300 -24.27 -27.49 2.92
C ASN A 300 -23.79 -28.25 1.66
N CYS A 301 -23.58 -27.59 0.51
CA CYS A 301 -23.16 -28.28 -0.71
C CYS A 301 -21.65 -28.55 -0.72
N LYS A 302 -21.25 -29.81 -0.94
CA LYS A 302 -19.83 -30.18 -1.06
C LYS A 302 -19.17 -29.77 -2.39
N HIS A 303 -19.94 -29.36 -3.38
CA HIS A 303 -19.45 -28.96 -4.71
C HIS A 303 -19.19 -27.45 -4.76
N MET A 304 -17.94 -27.07 -5.01
CA MET A 304 -17.48 -25.69 -4.99
C MET A 304 -17.14 -25.22 -6.40
N ARG A 305 -17.43 -23.95 -6.67
CA ARG A 305 -16.93 -23.24 -7.85
C ARG A 305 -15.99 -22.14 -7.39
N CYS A 306 -14.72 -22.27 -7.77
CA CYS A 306 -13.70 -21.27 -7.49
C CYS A 306 -13.86 -20.07 -8.46
N PRO A 307 -13.47 -18.84 -8.07
CA PRO A 307 -13.41 -17.70 -8.98
C PRO A 307 -12.55 -17.90 -10.24
N CYS A 308 -11.62 -18.87 -10.25
CA CYS A 308 -10.85 -19.25 -11.45
C CYS A 308 -11.59 -20.22 -12.42
N ASP A 309 -12.92 -20.30 -12.27
CA ASP A 309 -13.85 -21.22 -12.93
C ASP A 309 -13.61 -22.71 -12.68
N GLN A 310 -12.74 -23.07 -11.73
CA GLN A 310 -12.58 -24.48 -11.36
C GLN A 310 -13.73 -24.97 -10.49
N GLU A 311 -14.44 -25.98 -10.98
CA GLU A 311 -15.41 -26.75 -10.21
C GLU A 311 -14.73 -27.97 -9.57
N PHE A 312 -14.86 -28.14 -8.25
CA PHE A 312 -14.26 -29.26 -7.52
C PHE A 312 -15.01 -29.57 -6.22
N CYS A 313 -14.84 -30.78 -5.70
CA CYS A 313 -15.46 -31.20 -4.44
C CYS A 313 -14.60 -30.76 -3.26
N PHE A 314 -15.21 -30.11 -2.27
CA PHE A 314 -14.54 -29.65 -1.06
C PHE A 314 -14.07 -30.80 -0.16
N ILE A 315 -14.71 -31.96 -0.19
CA ILE A 315 -14.35 -33.07 0.69
C ILE A 315 -13.19 -33.88 0.08
N CYS A 316 -13.33 -34.32 -1.19
CA CYS A 316 -12.38 -35.22 -1.85
C CYS A 316 -11.41 -34.53 -2.83
N LEU A 317 -11.54 -33.22 -3.06
CA LEU A 317 -10.73 -32.43 -4.00
C LEU A 317 -10.77 -32.87 -5.48
N ASN A 318 -11.60 -33.86 -5.83
CA ASN A 318 -11.82 -34.25 -7.22
C ASN A 318 -12.46 -33.10 -8.00
N ARG A 319 -11.94 -32.87 -9.21
CA ARG A 319 -12.47 -31.87 -10.14
C ARG A 319 -13.72 -32.43 -10.82
N ARG A 320 -14.67 -31.55 -11.15
CA ARG A 320 -15.82 -31.93 -11.96
C ARG A 320 -15.37 -32.17 -13.39
N ASP A 321 -15.83 -33.28 -13.96
CA ASP A 321 -15.66 -33.56 -15.38
C ASP A 321 -16.84 -32.94 -16.16
N PRO A 322 -16.59 -32.14 -17.21
CA PRO A 322 -17.67 -31.55 -18.01
C PRO A 322 -18.58 -32.56 -18.72
N GLN A 323 -18.06 -33.74 -19.06
CA GLN A 323 -18.77 -34.80 -19.79
C GLN A 323 -19.45 -35.79 -18.85
N THR A 324 -18.75 -36.22 -17.78
CA THR A 324 -19.24 -37.26 -16.87
C THR A 324 -19.80 -36.71 -15.55
N GLY A 325 -19.61 -35.42 -15.28
CA GLY A 325 -20.13 -34.74 -14.10
C GLY A 325 -19.28 -34.97 -12.84
N TRP A 326 -19.94 -35.19 -11.70
CA TRP A 326 -19.30 -35.31 -10.40
C TRP A 326 -18.93 -36.76 -10.10
N SER A 327 -17.64 -37.09 -10.06
CA SER A 327 -17.17 -38.45 -9.77
C SER A 327 -17.45 -38.90 -8.33
N CYS A 328 -17.69 -37.95 -7.41
CA CYS A 328 -17.99 -38.20 -6.00
C CYS A 328 -19.49 -38.25 -5.68
N GLY A 329 -20.36 -38.45 -6.67
CA GLY A 329 -21.81 -38.54 -6.50
C GLY A 329 -22.51 -37.18 -6.35
N SER A 330 -23.74 -37.19 -5.84
CA SER A 330 -24.58 -36.00 -5.69
C SER A 330 -24.20 -35.17 -4.46
N PHE A 331 -24.83 -34.01 -4.28
CA PHE A 331 -24.46 -32.99 -3.29
C PHE A 331 -24.39 -33.49 -1.83
N ASN A 332 -25.14 -34.54 -1.45
CA ASN A 332 -25.17 -35.11 -0.10
C ASN A 332 -24.44 -36.46 0.05
N THR A 333 -23.98 -37.09 -1.04
CA THR A 333 -23.34 -38.40 -0.94
C THR A 333 -22.03 -38.31 -0.16
N ALA A 334 -21.81 -39.20 0.81
CA ALA A 334 -20.53 -39.27 1.52
C ALA A 334 -19.38 -39.59 0.55
N CYS A 335 -18.22 -39.00 0.77
CA CYS A 335 -17.02 -39.28 -0.03
C CYS A 335 -15.76 -39.23 0.84
N ASN A 336 -14.69 -39.85 0.35
CA ASN A 336 -13.43 -39.94 1.08
C ASN A 336 -12.82 -38.55 1.26
N ILE A 337 -12.44 -38.24 2.50
CA ILE A 337 -11.81 -36.97 2.84
C ILE A 337 -10.39 -36.97 2.27
N ALA A 338 -10.11 -36.00 1.40
CA ALA A 338 -8.76 -35.82 0.89
C ALA A 338 -7.82 -35.32 2.00
N PRO A 339 -6.54 -35.72 2.00
CA PRO A 339 -5.58 -35.21 2.97
C PRO A 339 -5.46 -33.68 2.91
N VAL A 340 -4.96 -33.08 3.99
CA VAL A 340 -4.64 -31.65 4.03
C VAL A 340 -3.58 -31.37 2.97
N GLN A 341 -3.80 -30.33 2.17
CA GLN A 341 -2.92 -29.98 1.06
C GLN A 341 -1.60 -29.46 1.60
N THR A 342 -0.51 -30.15 1.26
CA THR A 342 0.87 -29.78 1.60
C THR A 342 1.55 -28.96 0.50
N ILE A 343 0.87 -28.80 -0.65
CA ILE A 343 1.32 -28.06 -1.83
C ILE A 343 0.13 -27.26 -2.38
N ILE A 344 0.37 -26.02 -2.79
CA ILE A 344 -0.65 -25.15 -3.39
C ILE A 344 -0.34 -24.99 -4.89
N PRO A 345 -1.25 -25.40 -5.81
CA PRO A 345 -1.05 -25.27 -7.25
C PRO A 345 -1.16 -23.81 -7.70
N GLY A 346 -0.44 -23.46 -8.78
CA GLY A 346 -0.25 -22.07 -9.23
C GLY A 346 1.07 -21.43 -8.77
N LEU A 347 2.03 -22.25 -8.31
CA LEU A 347 3.44 -21.90 -8.12
C LEU A 347 4.29 -22.47 -9.26
#